data_AF-A0A220MHM3-F1
#
_entry.id   AF-A0A220MHM3-F1
#
_cell.length_a   1.000
_cell.length_b   1.000
_cell.length_c   1.000
_cell.angle_alpha   90.00
_cell.angle_beta   90.00
_cell.angle_gamma   90.00
#
_symmetry.space_group_name_H-M   'P 1'
#
loop_
_entity.id
_entity.type
_entity.pdbx_description
1 polymer ?
#
loop_
_entity_poly.entity_id
_entity_poly.type
_entity_poly.pdbx_seq_one_letter_code
_entity_poly.pdbx_strand_id
1 'polypeptide(L)'
;MIFTVDRHQITIHYEHAEPVHINWDEVYSVSYYKIDCIEYEIGYLVIDLVHGKFIEINDSDQDWEKIVNDLEKYLPSQTRDWRHSLCSWSIDDGILYLYEKA
;
A
#
# COMPACT_ATOMS: atom_id res chain seq x y z
N MET A 1 -2.72 14.41 2.26
CA MET A 1 -2.44 13.29 3.18
C MET A 1 -0.96 12.99 3.07
N ILE A 2 -0.26 12.75 4.18
CA ILE A 2 1.19 12.45 4.15
C ILE A 2 1.42 11.13 4.88
N PHE A 3 2.20 10.25 4.28
CA PHE A 3 2.56 8.97 4.86
C PHE A 3 4.00 8.99 5.39
N THR A 4 4.15 8.53 6.63
CA THR A 4 5.46 8.24 7.22
C THR A 4 5.51 6.77 7.58
N VAL A 5 6.49 6.07 7.04
CA VAL A 5 6.66 4.63 7.22
C VAL A 5 8.00 4.38 7.89
N ASP A 6 8.01 3.64 9.00
CA ASP A 6 9.24 3.24 9.68
C ASP A 6 9.21 1.75 10.08
N ARG A 7 10.25 1.29 10.77
CA ARG A 7 10.40 -0.13 11.13
C ARG A 7 9.34 -0.69 12.09
N HIS A 8 8.48 0.13 12.67
CA HIS A 8 7.43 -0.32 13.61
C HIS A 8 6.01 -0.05 13.12
N GLN A 9 5.81 1.02 12.35
CA GLN A 9 4.46 1.49 12.01
C GLN A 9 4.42 2.29 10.71
N ILE A 10 3.20 2.42 10.18
CA ILE A 10 2.80 3.47 9.24
C ILE A 10 2.01 4.54 10.01
N THR A 11 2.32 5.81 9.75
CA THR A 11 1.62 6.96 10.28
C THR A 11 1.02 7.77 9.14
N ILE A 12 -0.27 8.08 9.24
CA ILE A 12 -1.01 8.86 8.26
C ILE A 12 -1.33 10.22 8.87
N HIS A 13 -0.82 11.27 8.24
CA HIS A 13 -1.07 12.65 8.63
C HIS A 13 -2.14 13.27 7.74
N TYR A 14 -3.19 13.77 8.38
CA TYR A 14 -4.26 14.57 7.77
C TYR A 14 -4.06 16.05 8.13
N GLU A 15 -4.49 16.96 7.26
CA GLU A 15 -4.26 18.40 7.45
C GLU A 15 -4.92 18.97 8.73
N HIS A 16 -6.05 18.38 9.14
CA HIS A 16 -6.89 18.89 10.24
C HIS A 16 -7.38 17.80 11.19
N ALA A 17 -6.64 16.69 11.32
CA ALA A 17 -6.98 15.62 12.26
C ALA A 17 -5.72 15.08 12.95
N GLU A 18 -5.93 14.39 14.07
CA GLU A 18 -4.85 13.67 14.72
C GLU A 18 -4.28 12.58 13.78
N PRO A 19 -2.95 12.36 13.80
CA PRO A 19 -2.34 11.32 12.98
C PRO A 19 -2.88 9.94 13.37
N VAL A 20 -3.11 9.11 12.36
CA VAL A 20 -3.46 7.71 12.57
C VAL A 20 -2.17 6.90 12.57
N HIS A 21 -1.96 6.13 13.63
CA HIS A 21 -0.82 5.24 13.78
C HIS A 21 -1.28 3.79 13.64
N ILE A 22 -0.58 3.02 12.81
CA ILE A 22 -0.89 1.62 12.55
C ILE A 22 0.40 0.84 12.67
N ASN A 23 0.45 -0.02 13.67
CA ASN A 23 1.60 -0.87 13.90
C ASN A 23 1.63 -2.03 12.89
N TRP A 24 2.81 -2.58 12.60
CA TRP A 24 2.93 -3.70 11.67
C TRP A 24 2.21 -4.97 12.11
N ASP A 25 1.96 -5.16 13.41
CA ASP A 25 1.14 -6.27 13.89
C ASP A 25 -0.36 -6.11 13.58
N GLU A 26 -0.80 -4.88 13.32
CA GLU A 26 -2.17 -4.56 12.90
C GLU A 26 -2.39 -4.73 11.40
N VAL A 27 -1.33 -4.79 10.59
CA VAL A 27 -1.43 -5.04 9.15
C VAL A 27 -1.66 -6.53 8.90
N TYR A 28 -2.73 -6.84 8.19
CA TYR A 28 -3.08 -8.20 7.76
C TYR A 28 -2.52 -8.50 6.37
N SER A 29 -2.72 -7.61 5.41
CA SER A 29 -2.20 -7.75 4.05
C SER A 29 -1.85 -6.41 3.43
N VAL A 30 -0.92 -6.46 2.47
CA VAL A 30 -0.68 -5.38 1.51
C VAL A 30 -0.90 -5.96 0.13
N SER A 31 -1.79 -5.34 -0.63
CA SER A 31 -2.13 -5.75 -1.98
C SER A 31 -2.15 -4.58 -2.94
N TYR A 32 -2.12 -4.85 -4.24
CA TYR A 32 -2.23 -3.86 -5.29
C TYR A 32 -3.21 -4.34 -6.36
N TYR A 33 -4.04 -3.43 -6.85
CA TYR A 33 -4.92 -3.68 -7.99
C TYR A 33 -5.00 -2.44 -8.88
N LYS A 34 -5.37 -2.65 -10.13
CA LYS A 34 -5.68 -1.56 -11.06
C LYS A 34 -7.15 -1.58 -11.45
N ILE A 35 -7.70 -0.41 -11.70
CA ILE A 35 -9.05 -0.24 -12.26
C ILE A 35 -8.99 0.53 -13.55
N ASP A 36 -9.87 0.15 -14.48
CA ASP A 36 -10.11 0.89 -15.71
C ASP A 36 -11.02 2.09 -15.41
N CYS A 37 -10.51 3.31 -15.53
CA CYS A 37 -11.33 4.51 -15.55
C CYS A 37 -11.47 5.01 -16.99
N ILE A 38 -12.48 5.85 -17.23
CA ILE A 38 -12.88 6.28 -18.58
C ILE A 38 -11.70 6.85 -19.41
N GLU A 39 -10.75 7.52 -18.77
CA GLU A 39 -9.65 8.21 -19.46
C GLU A 39 -8.25 7.63 -19.17
N TYR A 40 -8.10 6.81 -18.13
CA TYR A 40 -6.82 6.28 -17.67
C TYR A 40 -7.02 5.10 -16.71
N GLU A 41 -5.98 4.29 -16.54
CA GLU A 41 -5.94 3.27 -15.49
C GLU A 41 -5.47 3.90 -14.18
N ILE A 42 -6.03 3.45 -13.05
CA ILE A 42 -5.60 3.88 -11.71
C ILE A 42 -5.19 2.67 -10.91
N GLY A 43 -4.00 2.71 -10.32
CA GLY A 43 -3.57 1.71 -9.36
C GLY A 43 -3.84 2.11 -7.92
N TYR A 44 -4.15 1.12 -7.10
CA TYR A 44 -4.36 1.27 -5.67
C TYR A 44 -3.53 0.26 -4.90
N LEU A 45 -2.71 0.77 -3.99
CA LEU A 45 -2.12 -0.03 -2.93
C LEU A 45 -3.10 -0.07 -1.75
N VAL A 46 -3.46 -1.26 -1.32
CA VAL A 46 -4.37 -1.50 -0.20
C VAL A 46 -3.58 -2.06 0.96
N ILE A 47 -3.77 -1.47 2.14
CA ILE A 47 -3.27 -2.00 3.41
C ILE A 47 -4.49 -2.43 4.22
N ASP A 48 -4.74 -3.72 4.29
CA ASP A 48 -5.81 -4.30 5.11
C ASP A 48 -5.33 -4.48 6.54
N LEU A 49 -6.19 -4.15 7.49
CA LEU A 49 -5.93 -4.25 8.91
C LEU A 49 -6.68 -5.43 9.53
N VAL A 50 -6.10 -6.04 10.56
CA VAL A 50 -6.64 -7.23 11.26
C VAL A 50 -8.08 -7.04 11.79
N HIS A 51 -8.50 -5.80 12.01
CA HIS A 51 -9.84 -5.47 12.50
C HIS A 51 -10.81 -5.06 11.37
N GLY A 52 -10.53 -5.44 10.12
CA GLY A 52 -11.44 -5.27 8.97
C GLY A 52 -11.59 -3.83 8.48
N LYS A 53 -10.67 -2.93 8.85
CA LYS A 53 -10.54 -1.63 8.16
C LYS A 53 -9.38 -1.73 7.17
N PHE A 54 -9.35 -0.83 6.21
CA PHE A 54 -8.30 -0.78 5.21
C PHE A 54 -7.94 0.67 4.88
N ILE A 55 -6.80 0.85 4.24
CA ILE A 55 -6.33 2.11 3.67
C ILE A 55 -6.02 1.87 2.21
N GLU A 56 -6.44 2.79 1.35
CA GLU A 56 -6.09 2.79 -0.07
C GLU A 56 -5.22 4.00 -0.39
N ILE A 57 -4.17 3.75 -1.17
CA ILE A 57 -3.23 4.75 -1.64
C ILE A 57 -3.20 4.67 -3.16
N ASN A 58 -3.53 5.78 -3.82
CA ASN A 58 -3.49 5.88 -5.27
C ASN A 58 -2.03 5.92 -5.75
N ASP A 59 -1.71 5.23 -6.84
CA ASP A 59 -0.36 5.22 -7.42
C ASP A 59 0.08 6.54 -8.06
N SER A 60 -0.84 7.49 -8.19
CA SER A 60 -0.56 8.88 -8.54
C SER A 60 -0.25 9.78 -7.34
N ASP A 61 -0.22 9.26 -6.10
CA ASP A 61 0.12 10.05 -4.92
C ASP A 61 1.58 10.56 -5.01
N GLN A 62 1.81 11.80 -4.62
CA GLN A 62 3.14 12.42 -4.68
C GLN A 62 4.21 11.67 -3.87
N ASP A 63 3.79 10.98 -2.80
CA ASP A 63 4.67 10.21 -1.92
C ASP A 63 4.74 8.72 -2.32
N TRP A 64 4.09 8.31 -3.43
CA TRP A 64 3.98 6.91 -3.86
C TRP A 64 5.30 6.13 -3.80
N GLU A 65 6.32 6.62 -4.52
CA GLU A 65 7.62 5.96 -4.59
C GLU A 65 8.26 5.78 -3.21
N LYS A 66 8.12 6.79 -2.33
CA LYS A 66 8.66 6.71 -0.98
C LYS A 66 7.91 5.66 -0.17
N ILE A 67 6.58 5.63 -0.26
CA ILE A 67 5.72 4.68 0.46
C ILE A 67 6.06 3.25 0.05
N VAL A 68 6.13 2.96 -1.26
CA VAL A 68 6.48 1.64 -1.77
C VAL A 68 7.86 1.20 -1.27
N ASN A 69 8.85 2.10 -1.30
CA ASN A 69 10.22 1.80 -0.85
C ASN A 69 10.30 1.48 0.64
N ASP A 70 9.61 2.27 1.45
CA ASP A 70 9.62 2.05 2.89
C ASP A 70 8.83 0.78 3.26
N LEU A 71 7.70 0.51 2.60
CA LEU A 71 6.94 -0.72 2.81
C LEU A 71 7.74 -1.97 2.41
N GLU A 72 8.37 -1.97 1.23
CA GLU A 72 9.23 -3.08 0.76
C GLU A 72 10.40 -3.34 1.73
N LYS A 73 10.89 -2.29 2.39
CA LYS A 73 11.99 -2.39 3.36
C LYS A 73 11.55 -2.95 4.72
N TYR A 74 10.36 -2.60 5.20
CA TYR A 74 9.94 -2.92 6.57
C TYR A 74 8.95 -4.09 6.68
N LEU A 75 8.22 -4.41 5.61
CA LEU A 75 7.33 -5.58 5.59
C LEU A 75 8.03 -6.79 4.95
N PRO A 76 7.91 -7.99 5.56
CA PRO A 76 8.44 -9.20 4.96
C PRO A 76 7.66 -9.53 3.69
N SER A 77 8.34 -9.44 2.56
CA SER A 77 7.71 -9.61 1.26
C SER A 77 7.39 -11.07 0.90
N GLN A 78 6.26 -11.29 0.23
CA GLN A 78 5.99 -12.53 -0.53
C GLN A 78 6.52 -12.46 -1.98
N THR A 79 6.71 -11.26 -2.53
CA THR A 79 7.23 -10.99 -3.88
C THR A 79 8.65 -10.40 -3.84
N ARG A 80 9.65 -11.08 -4.39
CA ARG A 80 11.06 -10.65 -4.27
C ARG A 80 11.40 -9.23 -4.76
N ASP A 81 10.57 -8.65 -5.62
CA ASP A 81 10.74 -7.31 -6.18
C ASP A 81 9.37 -6.65 -6.31
N TRP A 82 9.00 -5.80 -5.34
CA TRP A 82 7.69 -5.14 -5.32
C TRP A 82 7.57 -4.22 -6.53
N ARG A 83 8.61 -3.43 -6.82
CA ARG A 83 8.59 -2.44 -7.90
C ARG A 83 8.37 -3.07 -9.26
N HIS A 84 9.11 -4.12 -9.57
CA HIS A 84 8.92 -4.81 -10.84
C HIS A 84 7.49 -5.35 -10.94
N SER A 85 6.99 -5.96 -9.87
CA SER A 85 5.65 -6.54 -9.84
C SER A 85 4.57 -5.47 -10.06
N LEU A 86 4.67 -4.32 -9.39
CA LEU A 86 3.77 -3.18 -9.53
C LEU A 86 3.81 -2.59 -10.95
N CYS A 87 5.00 -2.35 -11.49
CA CYS A 87 5.18 -1.78 -12.83
C CYS A 87 4.64 -2.68 -13.94
N SER A 88 4.76 -4.01 -13.79
CA SER A 88 4.28 -4.95 -14.81
C SER A 88 2.81 -5.33 -14.65
N TRP A 89 2.16 -4.96 -13.54
CA TRP A 89 0.80 -5.39 -13.24
C TRP A 89 -0.21 -4.69 -14.16
N SER A 90 -1.19 -5.45 -14.64
CA SER A 90 -2.29 -4.97 -15.48
C SER A 90 -3.64 -5.17 -14.78
N ILE A 91 -4.68 -4.53 -15.32
CA ILE A 91 -6.07 -4.67 -14.82
C ILE A 91 -6.55 -6.12 -14.91
N ASP A 92 -6.13 -6.83 -15.96
CA ASP A 92 -6.54 -8.22 -16.21
C ASP A 92 -5.88 -9.23 -15.25
N ASP A 93 -4.82 -8.81 -14.54
CA ASP A 93 -4.12 -9.67 -13.58
C ASP A 93 -4.82 -9.76 -12.21
N GLY A 94 -5.82 -8.90 -11.97
CA GLY A 94 -6.58 -8.88 -10.71
C GLY A 94 -5.78 -8.28 -9.55
N ILE A 95 -5.79 -8.95 -8.39
CA ILE A 95 -5.15 -8.47 -7.16
C ILE A 95 -3.76 -9.09 -7.00
N LEU A 96 -2.74 -8.25 -6.89
CA LEU A 96 -1.38 -8.60 -6.50
C LEU A 96 -1.24 -8.58 -4.99
N TYR A 97 -0.99 -9.72 -4.36
CA TYR A 97 -0.64 -9.77 -2.93
C TYR A 97 0.87 -9.61 -2.75
N LEU A 98 1.28 -8.56 -2.04
CA LEU A 98 2.67 -8.22 -1.76
C LEU A 98 3.12 -8.73 -0.38
N TYR A 99 2.19 -8.68 0.57
CA TYR A 99 2.31 -9.20 1.93
C TYR A 99 0.97 -9.76 2.39
N GLU A 100 0.99 -10.88 3.08
CA GLU A 100 -0.14 -11.40 3.83
C GLU A 100 0.39 -12.11 5.08
N LYS A 101 -0.25 -11.82 6.21
CA LYS A 101 0.07 -12.40 7.50
C LYS A 101 -0.49 -13.83 7.56
N ALA A 102 0.41 -14.79 7.80
CA ALA A 102 0.08 -16.21 7.98
C ALA A 102 -0.68 -16.50 9.27
#